data_AF-A0A7C1BKB2-F1
#
_entry.id   AF-A0A7C1BKB2-F1
#
_cell.length_a   1.000
_cell.length_b   1.000
_cell.length_c   1.000
_cell.angle_alpha   90.00
_cell.angle_beta   90.00
_cell.angle_gamma   90.00
#
_symmetry.space_group_name_H-M   'P 1'
#
loop_
_entity.id
_entity.type
_entity.pdbx_description
1 polymer ?
#
loop_
_entity_poly.entity_id
_entity_poly.type
_entity_poly.pdbx_seq_one_letter_code
_entity_poly.pdbx_strand_id
1 'polypeptide(L)'
;MLSIGPVEYGWALRELKEAKNFLNLATSSNSSSLSRFYLIKCILKLSSSASKLIGIDYLPPIFVESVLKRGLEIGNPFINYLSLLSTIIQALQSNTLSLENGKEICMILINSYESFLQTLSAFN
;
A
#
# COMPACT_ATOMS: atom_id res chain seq x y z
N MET A 1 9.66 19.21 -5.58
CA MET A 1 9.97 17.97 -6.33
C MET A 1 10.57 17.01 -5.31
N LEU A 2 9.95 15.86 -5.05
CA LEU A 2 10.50 14.87 -4.11
C LEU A 2 11.71 14.22 -4.77
N SER A 3 12.91 14.61 -4.36
CA SER A 3 14.17 13.95 -4.77
C SER A 3 14.27 12.63 -4.02
N ILE A 4 13.82 11.53 -4.63
CA ILE A 4 13.92 10.18 -4.07
C ILE A 4 15.30 9.62 -4.44
N GLY A 5 16.11 9.30 -3.42
CA GLY A 5 17.42 8.71 -3.63
C GLY A 5 17.35 7.29 -4.20
N PRO A 6 18.45 6.79 -4.79
CA PRO A 6 18.50 5.45 -5.39
C PRO A 6 18.27 4.33 -4.37
N VAL A 7 18.60 4.56 -3.10
CA VAL A 7 18.36 3.60 -2.00
C VAL A 7 16.87 3.47 -1.71
N GLU A 8 16.17 4.59 -1.57
CA GLU A 8 14.72 4.65 -1.32
C GLU A 8 13.94 4.05 -2.49
N TYR A 9 14.37 4.35 -3.73
CA TYR A 9 13.78 3.76 -4.93
C TYR A 9 13.95 2.24 -5.01
N GLY A 10 15.18 1.74 -4.80
CA GLY A 10 15.45 0.31 -4.78
C GLY A 10 14.68 -0.44 -3.70
N TRP A 11 14.51 0.20 -2.53
CA TRP A 11 13.68 -0.35 -1.46
C TRP A 11 12.20 -0.37 -1.83
N ALA A 12 11.67 0.67 -2.48
CA ALA A 12 10.29 0.72 -2.94
C ALA A 12 9.98 -0.37 -3.98
N LEU A 13 10.91 -0.64 -4.90
CA LEU A 13 10.77 -1.76 -5.86
C LEU A 13 10.74 -3.12 -5.16
N ARG A 14 11.54 -3.30 -4.11
CA ARG A 14 11.53 -4.54 -3.32
C ARG A 14 10.18 -4.74 -2.63
N GLU A 15 9.66 -3.72 -1.96
CA GLU A 15 8.37 -3.82 -1.27
C GLU A 15 7.20 -4.03 -2.26
N LEU A 16 7.24 -3.40 -3.45
CA LEU A 16 6.30 -3.66 -4.53
C LEU A 16 6.34 -5.14 -4.99
N LYS A 17 7.54 -5.72 -5.13
CA LYS A 17 7.69 -7.14 -5.47
C LYS A 17 7.08 -8.05 -4.40
N GLU A 18 7.28 -7.73 -3.12
CA GLU A 18 6.68 -8.48 -2.02
C GLU A 18 5.15 -8.32 -2.00
N ALA A 19 4.61 -7.13 -2.30
CA ALA A 19 3.17 -6.90 -2.43
C ALA A 19 2.55 -7.79 -3.52
N LYS A 20 3.18 -7.85 -4.71
CA LYS A 20 2.77 -8.74 -5.81
C LYS A 20 2.76 -10.21 -5.39
N ASN A 21 3.79 -10.65 -4.65
CA ASN A 21 3.85 -12.01 -4.13
C ASN A 21 2.69 -12.32 -3.17
N PHE A 22 2.35 -11.38 -2.27
CA PHE A 22 1.20 -11.56 -1.38
C PHE A 22 -0.14 -11.59 -2.13
N LEU A 23 -0.32 -10.78 -3.17
CA LEU A 23 -1.52 -10.86 -4.01
C LEU A 23 -1.63 -12.24 -4.69
N ASN A 24 -0.52 -12.79 -5.19
CA ASN A 24 -0.50 -14.12 -5.78
C ASN A 24 -0.89 -15.19 -4.74
N LEU A 25 -0.31 -15.14 -3.54
CA LEU A 25 -0.66 -16.06 -2.45
C LEU A 25 -2.12 -15.94 -2.02
N ALA A 26 -2.67 -14.72 -1.99
CA ALA A 26 -4.09 -14.51 -1.71
C ALA A 26 -5.00 -15.13 -2.77
N THR A 27 -4.55 -15.13 -4.02
CA THR A 27 -5.28 -15.64 -5.18
C THR A 27 -5.22 -17.16 -5.26
N SER A 28 -4.07 -17.77 -4.93
CA SER A 28 -3.85 -19.22 -4.94
C SER A 28 -4.33 -19.94 -3.67
N SER A 29 -4.72 -19.20 -2.63
CA SER A 29 -5.17 -19.77 -1.36
C SER A 29 -6.63 -20.23 -1.44
N ASN A 30 -6.89 -21.46 -0.98
CA ASN A 30 -8.23 -22.02 -0.80
C ASN A 30 -8.88 -21.62 0.54
N SER A 31 -8.13 -20.97 1.43
CA SER A 31 -8.62 -20.50 2.73
C SER A 31 -8.99 -19.03 2.68
N SER A 32 -10.23 -18.72 3.04
CA SER A 32 -10.76 -17.35 3.03
C SER A 32 -10.10 -16.45 4.08
N SER A 33 -9.70 -16.99 5.23
CA SER A 33 -8.97 -16.25 6.26
C SER A 33 -7.52 -16.01 5.85
N LEU A 34 -6.87 -17.01 5.26
CA LEU A 34 -5.50 -16.90 4.77
C LEU A 34 -5.39 -15.92 3.60
N SER A 35 -6.35 -15.95 2.67
CA SER A 35 -6.43 -14.97 1.58
C SER A 35 -6.56 -13.55 2.13
N ARG A 36 -7.40 -13.29 3.13
CA ARG A 36 -7.50 -11.97 3.77
C ARG A 36 -6.20 -11.55 4.42
N PHE A 37 -5.54 -12.46 5.13
CA PHE A 37 -4.24 -12.19 5.74
C PHE A 37 -3.20 -11.75 4.70
N TYR A 38 -3.14 -12.45 3.56
CA TYR A 38 -2.23 -12.07 2.48
C TYR A 38 -2.61 -10.75 1.81
N LEU A 39 -3.90 -10.45 1.61
CA LEU A 39 -4.32 -9.14 1.11
C LEU A 39 -3.92 -8.00 2.06
N ILE A 40 -4.06 -8.20 3.37
CA ILE A 40 -3.59 -7.22 4.38
C ILE A 40 -2.07 -7.05 4.27
N LYS A 41 -1.30 -8.14 4.13
CA LYS A 41 0.16 -8.08 3.94
C LYS A 41 0.55 -7.36 2.65
N CYS A 42 -0.19 -7.57 1.56
CA CYS A 42 -0.02 -6.82 0.31
C CYS A 42 -0.13 -5.31 0.54
N ILE A 43 -1.20 -4.88 1.21
CA ILE A 43 -1.42 -3.45 1.49
C ILE A 43 -0.35 -2.89 2.41
N LEU A 44 0.05 -3.62 3.45
CA LEU A 44 1.11 -3.18 4.37
C LEU A 44 2.44 -2.95 3.64
N LYS A 45 2.76 -3.76 2.64
CA LYS A 45 3.95 -3.58 1.79
C LYS A 45 3.86 -2.33 0.93
N LEU A 46 2.69 -2.04 0.36
CA LEU A 46 2.47 -0.77 -0.35
C LEU A 46 2.55 0.45 0.57
N SER A 47 2.00 0.36 1.78
CA SER A 47 2.10 1.43 2.79
C SER A 47 3.55 1.67 3.20
N SER A 48 4.27 0.59 3.51
CA SER A 48 5.71 0.58 3.83
C SER A 48 6.51 1.30 2.75
N SER A 49 6.34 0.86 1.50
CA SER A 49 6.92 1.47 0.30
C SER A 49 6.64 2.98 0.21
N ALA A 50 5.37 3.38 0.28
CA ALA A 50 4.95 4.77 0.17
C ALA A 50 5.48 5.65 1.31
N SER A 51 5.48 5.17 2.56
CA SER A 51 6.00 5.90 3.72
C SER A 51 7.48 6.22 3.57
N LYS A 52 8.28 5.26 3.09
CA LYS A 52 9.72 5.47 2.90
C LYS A 52 10.01 6.50 1.81
N LEU A 53 9.23 6.50 0.72
CA LEU A 53 9.40 7.48 -0.37
C LEU A 53 9.13 8.93 0.05
N ILE A 54 8.29 9.14 1.06
CA ILE A 54 8.01 10.48 1.61
C ILE A 54 8.87 10.83 2.82
N GLY A 55 9.87 10.00 3.14
CA GLY A 55 10.81 10.25 4.24
C GLY A 55 10.18 10.15 5.63
N ILE A 56 9.08 9.40 5.78
CA ILE A 56 8.43 9.17 7.07
C ILE A 56 8.74 7.75 7.53
N ASP A 57 9.11 7.58 8.80
CA ASP A 57 9.22 6.27 9.42
C ASP A 57 7.87 5.54 9.31
N TYR A 58 7.92 4.24 8.96
CA TYR A 58 6.72 3.45 8.68
C TYR A 58 5.68 3.61 9.79
N LEU A 59 4.54 4.22 9.43
CA LEU A 59 3.36 4.31 10.30
C LEU A 59 2.47 3.11 9.99
N PRO A 60 2.31 2.15 10.93
CA PRO A 60 1.39 1.06 10.72
C PRO A 60 -0.01 1.63 10.49
N PRO A 61 -0.80 1.07 9.55
CA PRO A 61 -2.16 1.49 9.23
C PRO A 61 -3.14 1.59 10.42
N ILE A 62 -2.77 1.03 11.58
CA ILE A 62 -3.54 1.08 12.84
C ILE A 62 -3.29 2.39 13.62
N PHE A 63 -2.19 3.11 13.38
CA PHE A 63 -1.84 4.36 14.08
C PHE A 63 -2.27 5.63 13.33
N VAL A 64 -2.98 5.49 12.21
CA VAL A 64 -3.07 6.58 11.23
C VAL A 64 -4.24 7.51 11.52
N GLU A 65 -5.21 7.19 12.37
CA GLU A 65 -6.40 8.04 12.54
C GLU A 65 -6.08 9.52 12.87
N SER A 66 -5.09 9.79 13.73
CA SER A 66 -4.65 11.15 14.06
C SER A 66 -3.77 11.80 12.98
N VAL A 67 -2.95 11.02 12.27
CA VAL A 67 -2.08 11.49 11.18
C VAL A 67 -2.88 11.72 9.89
N LEU A 68 -3.91 10.91 9.63
CA LEU A 68 -4.85 11.01 8.51
C LEU A 68 -5.73 12.24 8.64
N LYS A 69 -6.25 12.51 9.84
CA LYS A 69 -7.01 13.74 10.10
C LYS A 69 -6.22 14.98 9.70
N ARG A 70 -4.96 15.02 10.15
CA ARG A 70 -4.04 16.13 9.83
C ARG A 70 -3.64 16.19 8.36
N GLY A 71 -3.42 15.04 7.72
CA GLY A 71 -3.05 15.03 6.29
C GLY A 71 -4.19 15.37 5.33
N LEU A 72 -5.44 15.02 5.70
CA LEU A 72 -6.65 15.46 5.01
C LEU A 72 -6.81 16.99 5.13
N GLU A 73 -6.52 17.57 6.30
CA GLU A 73 -6.52 19.02 6.50
C GLU A 73 -5.46 19.76 5.65
N ILE A 74 -4.31 19.11 5.38
CA ILE A 74 -3.18 19.69 4.63
C ILE A 74 -3.28 19.40 3.12
N GLY A 75 -4.13 18.46 2.69
CA GLY A 75 -4.30 18.10 1.27
C GLY A 75 -3.11 17.33 0.66
N ASN A 76 -2.32 16.62 1.48
CA ASN A 76 -1.16 15.88 0.99
C ASN A 76 -1.58 14.57 0.28
N PRO A 77 -1.28 14.36 -1.02
CA PRO A 77 -1.69 13.17 -1.76
C PRO A 77 -1.20 11.85 -1.17
N PHE A 78 -0.02 11.83 -0.56
CA PHE A 78 0.52 10.61 0.05
C PHE A 78 -0.16 10.26 1.36
N ILE A 79 -0.57 11.25 2.15
CA ILE A 79 -1.34 10.97 3.36
C ILE A 79 -2.74 10.46 3.00
N ASN A 80 -3.35 11.01 1.94
CA ASN A 80 -4.61 10.50 1.40
C ASN A 80 -4.47 9.04 0.90
N TYR A 81 -3.35 8.72 0.24
CA TYR A 81 -3.05 7.37 -0.18
C TYR A 81 -2.92 6.41 1.02
N LEU A 82 -2.14 6.78 2.05
CA LEU A 82 -2.02 5.99 3.28
C LEU A 82 -3.36 5.84 4.02
N SER A 83 -4.23 6.86 3.94
CA SER A 83 -5.60 6.83 4.46
C SER A 83 -6.41 5.72 3.83
N LEU A 84 -6.44 5.73 2.50
CA LEU A 84 -7.16 4.76 1.71
C LEU A 84 -6.67 3.33 2.03
N LEU A 85 -5.35 3.13 2.11
CA LEU A 85 -4.77 1.83 2.46
C LEU A 85 -5.22 1.36 3.85
N SER A 86 -5.28 2.25 4.83
CA SER A 86 -5.78 1.94 6.18
C SER A 86 -7.26 1.54 6.17
N THR A 87 -8.11 2.30 5.46
CA THR A 87 -9.53 1.98 5.31
C THR A 87 -9.75 0.60 4.68
N ILE A 88 -8.97 0.24 3.65
CA ILE A 88 -9.07 -1.07 3.00
C ILE A 88 -8.66 -2.19 3.96
N ILE A 89 -7.61 -2.00 4.77
CA ILE A 89 -7.22 -2.97 5.81
C ILE A 89 -8.36 -3.17 6.81
N GLN A 90 -8.97 -2.10 7.31
CA GLN A 90 -10.10 -2.19 8.23
C GLN A 90 -11.28 -2.93 7.59
N ALA A 91 -11.55 -2.68 6.30
CA ALA A 91 -12.64 -3.35 5.59
C ALA A 91 -12.37 -4.86 5.40
N LEU A 92 -11.11 -5.24 5.13
CA LEU A 92 -10.68 -6.64 5.06
C LEU A 92 -10.76 -7.33 6.43
N GLN A 93 -10.36 -6.66 7.50
CA GLN A 93 -10.39 -7.19 8.87
C GLN A 93 -11.81 -7.37 9.40
N SER A 94 -12.70 -6.42 9.11
CA SER A 94 -14.11 -6.45 9.51
C SER A 94 -15.00 -7.32 8.62
N ASN A 95 -14.44 -7.95 7.59
CA ASN A 95 -15.17 -8.73 6.57
C ASN A 95 -16.25 -7.94 5.81
N THR A 96 -16.19 -6.61 5.83
CA THR A 96 -17.12 -5.75 5.08
C THR A 96 -16.76 -5.68 3.60
N LEU A 97 -15.49 -5.92 3.25
CA LEU A 97 -15.03 -6.07 1.88
C LEU A 97 -15.01 -7.55 1.46
N SER A 98 -15.62 -7.86 0.32
CA SER A 98 -15.56 -9.20 -0.26
C SER A 98 -14.12 -9.55 -0.67
N LEU A 99 -13.79 -10.84 -0.66
CA LEU A 99 -12.45 -11.30 -1.04
C LEU A 99 -12.09 -10.99 -2.50
N GLU A 100 -13.08 -11.08 -3.39
CA GLU A 100 -12.90 -10.79 -4.82
C GLU A 100 -12.62 -9.30 -5.04
N ASN A 101 -13.43 -8.43 -4.46
CA ASN A 101 -13.20 -6.98 -4.51
C ASN A 101 -11.87 -6.63 -3.83
N GLY A 102 -11.51 -7.30 -2.73
CA GLY A 102 -10.23 -7.11 -2.06
C GLY A 102 -9.02 -7.45 -2.94
N LYS A 103 -9.11 -8.53 -3.73
CA LYS A 103 -8.07 -8.92 -4.72
C LYS A 103 -7.99 -7.89 -5.84
N GLU A 104 -9.13 -7.48 -6.39
CA GLU A 104 -9.21 -6.48 -7.46
C GLU A 104 -8.62 -5.13 -7.01
N ILE A 105 -9.01 -4.66 -5.82
CA ILE A 105 -8.47 -3.42 -5.24
C ILE A 105 -6.95 -3.53 -5.06
N CYS A 106 -6.44 -4.64 -4.52
CA CYS A 106 -4.99 -4.83 -4.38
C CYS A 106 -4.27 -4.82 -5.73
N MET A 107 -4.87 -5.40 -6.78
CA MET A 107 -4.34 -5.37 -8.13
C MET A 107 -4.27 -3.94 -8.69
N ILE A 108 -5.35 -3.16 -8.53
CA ILE A 108 -5.39 -1.75 -8.94
C ILE A 108 -4.32 -0.94 -8.20
N LEU A 109 -4.19 -1.13 -6.89
CA LEU A 109 -3.21 -0.43 -6.07
C LEU A 109 -1.77 -0.75 -6.49
N ILE A 110 -1.46 -2.02 -6.75
CA ILE A 110 -0.15 -2.46 -7.26
C ILE A 110 0.15 -1.80 -8.60
N ASN A 111 -0.78 -1.87 -9.56
CA ASN A 111 -0.57 -1.33 -10.91
C ASN A 111 -0.39 0.19 -10.89
N SER A 112 -1.18 0.87 -10.07
CA SER A 112 -1.09 2.32 -9.88
C SER A 112 0.25 2.72 -9.26
N TYR A 113 0.70 1.98 -8.24
CA TYR A 113 1.96 2.25 -7.57
C TYR A 113 3.18 1.93 -8.45
N GLU A 114 3.12 0.86 -9.24
CA GLU A 114 4.14 0.53 -10.23
C GLU A 114 4.29 1.62 -11.29
N SER A 115 3.17 2.11 -11.84
CA SER A 115 3.16 3.23 -12.80
C SER A 115 3.77 4.50 -12.19
N PHE A 116 3.45 4.78 -10.93
CA PHE A 116 4.07 5.88 -10.19
C PHE A 116 5.59 5.73 -10.06
N LEU A 117 6.09 4.54 -9.68
CA LEU A 117 7.53 4.28 -9.60
C LEU A 117 8.23 4.37 -10.96
N GLN A 118 7.60 3.92 -12.04
CA GLN A 118 8.14 4.06 -13.39
C GLN A 118 8.26 5.54 -13.80
N THR A 119 7.23 6.33 -13.46
CA THR A 119 7.25 7.78 -13.68
C THR A 119 8.44 8.42 -12.95
N LEU A 120 8.68 8.05 -11.69
CA LEU A 120 9.83 8.55 -10.92
C LEU A 120 11.18 8.16 -11.53
N SER A 121 11.33 6.94 -12.07
CA SER A 121 12.57 6.52 -12.72
C SER A 121 12.88 7.29 -14.01
N ALA A 122 11.87 7.83 -14.69
CA ALA A 122 12.09 8.63 -15.90
C ALA A 122 12.67 10.02 -15.59
N PHE A 123 12.66 10.45 -14.32
CA PHE A 123 13.17 11.75 -13.87
C PHE A 123 14.49 11.66 -13.09
N ASN A 124 15.03 10.44 -12.87
CA ASN A 124 16.34 10.18 -12.26
C ASN A 124 17.35 9.76 -13.32
#